data_AF-A0A2G9ZTE1-F1
#
_entry.id   AF-A0A2G9ZTE1-F1
#
_cell.length_a   1.000
_cell.length_b   1.000
_cell.length_c   1.000
_cell.angle_alpha   90.00
_cell.angle_beta   90.00
_cell.angle_gamma   90.00
#
_symmetry.space_group_name_H-M   'P 1'
#
loop_
_entity.id
_entity.type
_entity.pdbx_description
1 polymer ?
#
loop_
_entity_poly.entity_id
_entity_poly.type
_entity_poly.pdbx_seq_one_letter_code
_entity_poly.pdbx_strand_id
1 'polypeptide(L)'
;MTNPKFLDDSSLRQFDIVVTNPMWNQKNFDEGTYENDPYERFTSRGGFAPTSSADWAWLQHVLASLKEDGRAAMVIDTGAASRGSGNQGENKEKAIRRWFVEQDEIEGVILLPDNLFYNTTAAGIIIVLNRKKPKERKGRIVLVNASGEFQKGRPKNFIPDESIKKIADAFHASKDIERFV
;
A
#
# COMPACT_ATOMS: atom_id res chain seq x y z
N MET A 1 -0.17 15.25 1.13
CA MET A 1 -1.51 14.79 1.55
C MET A 1 -2.41 15.94 2.02
N THR A 2 -1.88 16.97 2.71
CA THR A 2 -2.64 18.11 3.27
C THR A 2 -3.25 19.05 2.23
N ASN A 3 -2.69 19.11 1.03
CA ASN A 3 -3.18 19.97 -0.06
C ASN A 3 -3.42 19.12 -1.33
N PRO A 4 -4.47 18.28 -1.35
CA PRO A 4 -4.78 17.46 -2.52
C PRO A 4 -5.11 18.35 -3.72
N LYS A 5 -4.57 18.01 -4.90
CA LYS A 5 -4.72 18.80 -6.13
C LYS A 5 -5.83 18.33 -7.05
N PHE A 6 -6.29 17.10 -6.88
CA PHE A 6 -7.35 16.51 -7.67
C PHE A 6 -8.66 16.55 -6.88
N LEU A 7 -9.51 17.50 -7.23
CA LEU A 7 -10.78 17.76 -6.57
C LEU A 7 -11.90 17.82 -7.61
N ASP A 8 -13.08 17.35 -7.22
CA ASP A 8 -14.34 17.61 -7.87
C ASP A 8 -15.19 18.43 -6.87
N ASP A 9 -15.32 19.72 -7.17
CA ASP A 9 -15.83 20.74 -6.25
C ASP A 9 -15.11 20.71 -4.88
N SER A 10 -15.84 20.34 -3.82
CA SER A 10 -15.33 20.24 -2.45
C SER A 10 -14.94 18.81 -2.03
N SER A 11 -14.93 17.86 -2.96
CA SER A 11 -14.63 16.45 -2.71
C SER A 11 -13.37 16.00 -3.43
N LEU A 12 -12.75 14.91 -2.95
CA LEU A 12 -11.64 14.31 -3.68
C LEU A 12 -12.14 13.74 -5.01
N ARG A 13 -11.45 14.08 -6.10
CA ARG A 13 -11.69 13.40 -7.38
C ARG A 13 -11.39 11.92 -7.24
N GLN A 14 -12.29 11.09 -7.78
CA GLN A 14 -12.15 9.65 -7.75
C GLN A 14 -11.70 9.07 -9.10
N PHE A 15 -10.87 8.04 -9.05
CA PHE A 15 -10.25 7.42 -10.21
C PHE A 15 -10.54 5.91 -10.25
N ASP A 16 -10.55 5.35 -11.46
CA ASP A 16 -10.64 3.90 -11.66
C ASP A 16 -9.33 3.19 -11.29
N ILE A 17 -8.19 3.86 -11.53
CA ILE A 17 -6.85 3.35 -11.26
C ILE A 17 -6.00 4.44 -10.61
N VAL A 18 -5.36 4.11 -9.48
CA VAL A 18 -4.34 4.95 -8.85
C VAL A 18 -3.03 4.18 -8.73
N VAL A 19 -1.94 4.74 -9.25
CA VAL A 19 -0.58 4.21 -9.05
C VAL A 19 0.26 5.30 -8.41
N THR A 20 0.92 4.98 -7.30
CA THR A 20 1.70 5.99 -6.57
C THR A 20 2.89 5.42 -5.83
N ASN A 21 3.93 6.22 -5.71
CA ASN A 21 5.08 6.00 -4.85
C ASN A 21 5.21 7.24 -3.95
N PRO A 22 4.43 7.35 -2.86
CA PRO A 22 4.54 8.48 -1.95
C PRO A 22 5.91 8.48 -1.27
N MET A 23 6.24 9.57 -0.60
CA MET A 23 7.41 9.60 0.27
C MET A 23 7.19 8.64 1.44
N TRP A 24 8.11 7.70 1.64
CA TRP A 24 8.03 6.71 2.71
C TRP A 24 8.36 7.30 4.07
N ASN A 25 7.74 6.77 5.12
CA ASN A 25 7.99 7.11 6.51
C ASN A 25 7.95 8.62 6.78
N GLN A 26 7.09 9.37 6.08
CA GLN A 26 6.97 10.80 6.33
C GLN A 26 6.51 11.02 7.78
N LYS A 27 7.20 11.93 8.46
CA LYS A 27 6.95 12.30 9.85
C LYS A 27 6.22 13.63 9.93
N ASN A 28 5.88 14.02 11.15
CA ASN A 28 5.39 15.36 11.49
C ASN A 28 4.00 15.69 10.92
N PHE A 29 3.15 14.68 10.74
CA PHE A 29 1.71 14.87 10.63
C PHE A 29 1.12 14.76 12.04
N ASP A 30 0.66 15.87 12.59
CA ASP A 30 -0.02 15.90 13.88
C ASP A 30 -1.42 15.30 13.80
N GLU A 31 -2.02 15.01 14.96
CA GLU A 31 -3.38 14.45 15.01
C GLU A 31 -4.42 15.41 14.44
N GLY A 32 -4.23 16.72 14.64
CA GLY A 32 -5.11 17.76 14.13
C GLY A 32 -5.22 17.76 12.60
N THR A 33 -4.17 17.35 11.89
CA THR A 33 -4.18 17.18 10.42
C THR A 33 -5.19 16.12 9.98
N TYR A 34 -5.38 15.07 10.78
CA TYR A 34 -6.30 13.98 10.47
C TYR A 34 -7.71 14.24 10.98
N GLU A 35 -7.81 14.83 12.18
CA GLU A 35 -9.09 15.16 12.81
C GLU A 35 -9.87 16.22 12.03
N ASN A 36 -9.17 17.22 11.50
CA ASN A 36 -9.77 18.32 10.73
C ASN A 36 -9.77 18.05 9.22
N ASP A 37 -9.77 16.78 8.81
CA ASP A 37 -9.74 16.41 7.40
C ASP A 37 -11.10 16.66 6.73
N PRO A 38 -11.21 17.59 5.76
CA PRO A 38 -12.50 17.91 5.13
C PRO A 38 -12.98 16.82 4.15
N TYR A 39 -12.17 15.79 3.91
CA TYR A 39 -12.42 14.73 2.94
C TYR A 39 -12.77 13.39 3.58
N GLU A 40 -12.96 13.34 4.91
CA GLU A 40 -13.32 12.15 5.67
C GLU A 40 -12.40 10.95 5.43
N ARG A 41 -11.11 11.16 5.14
CA ARG A 41 -10.18 10.11 4.69
C ARG A 41 -9.80 9.16 5.82
N PHE A 42 -9.77 9.62 7.07
CA PHE A 42 -9.04 8.95 8.15
C PHE A 42 -9.94 8.37 9.24
N THR A 43 -10.80 9.18 9.87
CA THR A 43 -11.59 8.80 11.06
C THR A 43 -12.41 7.52 10.85
N SER A 44 -13.13 7.43 9.74
CA SER A 44 -13.95 6.26 9.37
C SER A 44 -13.14 5.07 8.83
N ARG A 45 -11.83 5.25 8.56
CA ARG A 45 -10.95 4.28 7.90
C ARG A 45 -9.85 3.73 8.79
N GLY A 46 -10.19 3.42 10.04
CA GLY A 46 -9.24 2.85 11.01
C GLY A 46 -8.46 3.89 11.82
N GLY A 47 -8.82 5.17 11.73
CA GLY A 47 -8.27 6.24 12.56
C GLY A 47 -7.01 6.88 11.99
N PHE A 48 -6.20 7.48 12.86
CA PHE A 48 -5.11 8.37 12.48
C PHE A 48 -3.77 7.65 12.48
N ALA A 49 -2.92 7.89 11.48
CA ALA A 49 -1.56 7.39 11.47
C ALA A 49 -0.72 8.09 12.57
N PRO A 50 0.30 7.42 13.15
CA PRO A 50 1.15 8.04 14.16
C PRO A 50 2.04 9.13 13.55
N THR A 51 2.50 10.07 14.38
CA THR A 51 3.44 11.14 13.97
C THR A 51 4.77 10.61 13.44
N SER A 52 5.11 9.35 13.76
CA SER A 52 6.34 8.67 13.34
C SER A 52 6.31 8.14 11.90
N SER A 53 5.13 7.95 11.30
CA SER A 53 5.00 7.52 9.89
C SER A 53 3.59 7.77 9.34
N ALA A 54 3.52 8.38 8.16
CA ALA A 54 2.29 8.63 7.42
C ALA A 54 1.98 7.57 6.33
N ASP A 55 2.67 6.43 6.30
CA ASP A 55 2.52 5.42 5.24
C ASP A 55 1.07 4.95 5.09
N TRP A 56 0.40 4.63 6.20
CA TRP A 56 -1.02 4.23 6.20
C TRP A 56 -1.97 5.39 5.90
N ALA A 57 -1.59 6.62 6.24
CA ALA A 57 -2.39 7.79 5.85
C ALA A 57 -2.37 8.01 4.33
N TRP A 58 -1.25 7.70 3.66
CA TRP A 58 -1.21 7.67 2.20
C TRP A 58 -2.13 6.59 1.61
N LEU A 59 -2.19 5.39 2.19
CA LEU A 59 -3.18 4.37 1.78
C LEU A 59 -4.62 4.83 1.97
N GLN A 60 -4.93 5.44 3.11
CA GLN A 60 -6.27 6.00 3.38
C GLN A 60 -6.64 7.08 2.35
N HIS A 61 -5.69 7.95 2.00
CA HIS A 61 -5.88 8.95 0.96
C HIS A 61 -6.10 8.33 -0.43
N VAL A 62 -5.31 7.31 -0.79
CA VAL A 62 -5.47 6.57 -2.04
C VAL A 62 -6.85 5.91 -2.09
N LEU A 63 -7.26 5.23 -1.01
CA LEU A 63 -8.56 4.56 -0.93
C LEU A 63 -9.72 5.54 -1.08
N ALA A 64 -9.66 6.71 -0.44
CA ALA A 64 -10.67 7.76 -0.60
C ALA A 64 -10.74 8.34 -2.03
N SER A 65 -9.65 8.23 -2.79
CA SER A 65 -9.55 8.70 -4.18
C SER A 65 -9.91 7.62 -5.21
N LEU A 66 -10.40 6.45 -4.79
CA LEU A 66 -10.86 5.38 -5.68
C LEU A 66 -12.38 5.38 -5.82
N LYS A 67 -12.86 5.20 -7.06
CA LYS A 67 -14.26 4.84 -7.32
C LYS A 67 -14.59 3.47 -6.71
N GLU A 68 -15.86 3.13 -6.55
CA GLU A 68 -16.31 1.88 -5.91
C GLU A 68 -15.80 0.59 -6.56
N ASP A 69 -15.46 0.61 -7.85
CA ASP A 69 -14.83 -0.50 -8.58
C ASP A 69 -13.37 -0.22 -8.96
N GLY A 70 -12.79 0.80 -8.34
CA GLY A 70 -11.42 1.22 -8.56
C GLY A 70 -10.39 0.31 -7.89
N ARG A 71 -9.17 0.40 -8.39
CA ARG A 71 -8.01 -0.34 -7.87
C ARG A 71 -6.78 0.55 -7.77
N ALA A 72 -5.88 0.23 -6.84
CA ALA A 72 -4.64 0.96 -6.69
C ALA A 72 -3.44 0.04 -6.51
N ALA A 73 -2.27 0.53 -6.90
CA ALA A 73 -0.98 -0.06 -6.54
C ALA A 73 -0.11 1.03 -5.93
N MET A 74 0.26 0.87 -4.66
CA MET A 74 1.10 1.83 -3.95
C MET A 74 2.40 1.17 -3.50
N VAL A 75 3.52 1.77 -3.91
CA VAL A 75 4.85 1.35 -3.46
C VAL A 75 5.16 2.03 -2.12
N ILE A 76 5.49 1.26 -1.09
CA ILE A 76 5.82 1.80 0.24
C ILE A 76 6.88 0.97 0.97
N ASP A 77 7.36 1.48 2.10
CA ASP A 77 8.30 0.82 2.98
C ASP A 77 7.74 -0.50 3.55
N THR A 78 8.59 -1.53 3.62
CA THR A 78 8.24 -2.85 4.16
C THR A 78 7.69 -2.79 5.60
N GLY A 79 8.10 -1.79 6.39
CA GLY A 79 7.61 -1.55 7.73
C GLY A 79 6.11 -1.27 7.80
N ALA A 80 5.47 -0.78 6.73
CA ALA A 80 4.01 -0.58 6.73
C ALA A 80 3.24 -1.90 6.98
N ALA A 81 3.79 -3.03 6.53
CA ALA A 81 3.20 -4.35 6.76
C ALA A 81 3.46 -4.90 8.17
N SER A 82 4.54 -4.49 8.85
CA SER A 82 5.00 -5.14 10.08
C SER A 82 4.96 -4.26 11.33
N ARG A 83 5.07 -2.93 11.22
CA ARG A 83 5.12 -2.02 12.37
C ARG A 83 3.91 -2.21 13.28
N GLY A 84 4.19 -2.26 14.58
CA GLY A 84 3.22 -2.54 15.64
C GLY A 84 2.81 -4.02 15.80
N SER A 85 3.25 -4.92 14.90
CA SER A 85 3.01 -6.35 15.06
C SER A 85 3.89 -6.91 16.20
N GLY A 86 3.33 -7.81 17.01
CA GLY A 86 4.03 -8.34 18.20
C GLY A 86 3.94 -7.45 19.45
N ASN A 87 3.55 -6.18 19.32
CA ASN A 87 3.26 -5.34 20.49
C ASN A 87 1.89 -5.70 21.08
N GLN A 88 1.84 -5.87 22.40
CA GLN A 88 0.60 -6.11 23.16
C GLN A 88 -0.25 -4.84 23.32
N GLY A 89 0.37 -3.66 23.21
CA GLY A 89 -0.33 -2.37 23.26
C GLY A 89 -1.01 -1.97 21.96
N GLU A 90 -1.85 -0.94 22.04
CA GLU A 90 -2.45 -0.30 20.87
C GLU A 90 -1.37 0.36 20.02
N ASN A 91 -1.39 0.08 18.72
CA ASN A 91 -0.55 0.73 17.74
C ASN A 91 -1.44 1.24 16.61
N LYS A 92 -1.34 2.53 16.33
CA LYS A 92 -2.18 3.22 15.34
C LYS A 92 -2.07 2.59 13.93
N GLU A 93 -0.87 2.23 13.47
CA GLU A 93 -0.70 1.54 12.18
C GLU A 93 -1.32 0.13 12.19
N LYS A 94 -1.24 -0.59 13.31
CA LYS A 94 -1.89 -1.90 13.47
C LYS A 94 -3.42 -1.78 13.40
N ALA A 95 -4.01 -0.74 13.99
CA ALA A 95 -5.45 -0.47 13.92
C ALA A 95 -5.90 -0.16 12.49
N ILE A 96 -5.19 0.72 11.78
CA ILE A 96 -5.49 1.03 10.37
C ILE A 96 -5.31 -0.20 9.49
N ARG A 97 -4.19 -0.92 9.63
CA ARG A 97 -3.94 -2.16 8.87
C ARG A 97 -5.04 -3.20 9.10
N ARG A 98 -5.46 -3.39 10.35
CA ARG A 98 -6.59 -4.28 10.69
C ARG A 98 -7.86 -3.85 9.96
N TRP A 99 -8.20 -2.56 10.00
CA TRP A 99 -9.38 -2.03 9.31
C TRP A 99 -9.35 -2.34 7.81
N PHE A 100 -8.23 -2.12 7.12
CA PHE A 100 -8.10 -2.44 5.69
C PHE A 100 -8.29 -3.93 5.38
N VAL A 101 -7.82 -4.81 6.27
CA VAL A 101 -8.00 -6.27 6.14
C VAL A 101 -9.45 -6.66 6.40
N GLU A 102 -10.07 -6.12 7.46
CA GLU A 102 -11.46 -6.40 7.83
C GLU A 102 -12.47 -5.88 6.79
N GLN A 103 -12.17 -4.75 6.14
CA GLN A 103 -12.97 -4.22 5.02
C GLN A 103 -12.67 -4.92 3.69
N ASP A 104 -11.77 -5.90 3.66
CA ASP A 104 -11.38 -6.65 2.47
C ASP A 104 -10.87 -5.76 1.32
N GLU A 105 -10.18 -4.65 1.64
CA GLU A 105 -9.73 -3.65 0.65
C GLU A 105 -8.37 -4.00 0.01
N ILE A 106 -7.52 -4.75 0.73
CA ILE A 106 -6.18 -5.15 0.25
C ILE A 106 -6.30 -6.43 -0.57
N GLU A 107 -6.09 -6.38 -1.89
CA GLU A 107 -6.07 -7.56 -2.76
C GLU A 107 -4.76 -8.35 -2.64
N GLY A 108 -3.64 -7.66 -2.43
CA GLY A 108 -2.39 -8.35 -2.21
C GLY A 108 -1.21 -7.44 -1.89
N VAL A 109 -0.11 -8.08 -1.53
CA VAL A 109 1.15 -7.44 -1.15
C VAL A 109 2.30 -8.12 -1.87
N ILE A 110 3.12 -7.36 -2.58
CA ILE A 110 4.28 -7.85 -3.32
C ILE A 110 5.55 -7.33 -2.65
N LEU A 111 6.38 -8.21 -2.10
CA LEU A 111 7.71 -7.88 -1.60
C LEU A 111 8.68 -7.74 -2.75
N LEU A 112 9.27 -6.55 -2.92
CA LEU A 112 10.20 -6.26 -3.99
C LEU A 112 11.65 -6.64 -3.62
N PRO A 113 12.53 -6.80 -4.62
CA PRO A 113 13.97 -6.83 -4.42
C PRO A 113 14.50 -5.63 -3.63
N ASP A 114 15.62 -5.84 -2.96
CA ASP A 114 16.39 -4.76 -2.33
C ASP A 114 17.18 -3.95 -3.37
N ASN A 115 17.71 -2.81 -2.94
CA ASN A 115 18.58 -1.92 -3.74
C ASN A 115 18.02 -1.55 -5.14
N LEU A 116 16.68 -1.48 -5.27
CA LEU A 116 16.00 -0.97 -6.46
C LEU A 116 15.92 0.56 -6.46
N PHE A 117 15.71 1.17 -5.30
CA PHE A 117 15.42 2.60 -5.17
C PHE A 117 16.69 3.44 -5.08
N TYR A 118 16.65 4.66 -5.63
CA TYR A 118 17.78 5.59 -5.55
C TYR A 118 18.01 6.12 -4.13
N ASN A 119 16.93 6.32 -3.36
CA ASN A 119 16.98 6.98 -2.05
C ASN A 119 17.21 6.03 -0.87
N THR A 120 17.14 4.71 -1.09
CA THR A 120 17.36 3.69 -0.05
C THR A 120 17.84 2.38 -0.67
N THR A 121 18.58 1.58 0.08
CA THR A 121 18.91 0.19 -0.31
C THR A 121 17.89 -0.82 0.23
N ALA A 122 16.99 -0.40 1.12
CA ALA A 122 15.95 -1.29 1.66
C ALA A 122 14.99 -1.75 0.56
N ALA A 123 14.45 -2.96 0.74
CA ALA A 123 13.33 -3.44 -0.06
C ALA A 123 12.05 -2.63 0.25
N GLY A 124 11.24 -2.43 -0.78
CA GLY A 124 9.88 -1.91 -0.67
C GLY A 124 8.84 -3.03 -0.83
N ILE A 125 7.59 -2.69 -0.58
CA ILE A 125 6.44 -3.52 -0.93
C ILE A 125 5.52 -2.74 -1.88
N ILE A 126 4.78 -3.46 -2.72
CA ILE A 126 3.61 -2.92 -3.41
C ILE A 126 2.38 -3.43 -2.67
N ILE A 127 1.54 -2.53 -2.17
CA ILE A 127 0.22 -2.86 -1.65
C ILE A 127 -0.79 -2.60 -2.76
N VAL A 128 -1.54 -3.64 -3.13
CA VAL A 128 -2.60 -3.57 -4.14
C VAL A 128 -3.94 -3.48 -3.43
N LEU A 129 -4.68 -2.40 -3.72
CA LEU A 129 -6.07 -2.21 -3.28
C LEU A 129 -7.02 -2.55 -4.41
N ASN A 130 -8.15 -3.16 -4.09
CA ASN A 130 -9.22 -3.42 -5.06
C ASN A 130 -10.59 -3.37 -4.38
N ARG A 131 -11.36 -2.34 -4.70
CA ARG A 131 -12.67 -2.11 -4.08
C ARG A 131 -13.75 -3.08 -4.57
N LYS A 132 -13.49 -3.79 -5.67
CA LYS A 132 -14.37 -4.80 -6.26
C LYS A 132 -13.62 -6.08 -6.59
N LYS A 133 -13.08 -6.72 -5.54
CA LYS A 133 -12.44 -8.02 -5.65
C LYS A 133 -13.35 -9.05 -6.35
N PRO A 134 -12.80 -9.86 -7.28
CA PRO A 134 -13.47 -11.04 -7.81
C PRO A 134 -13.93 -11.99 -6.70
N LYS A 135 -14.99 -12.76 -6.95
CA LYS A 135 -15.62 -13.63 -5.94
C LYS A 135 -14.63 -14.64 -5.34
N GLU A 136 -13.74 -15.16 -6.16
CA GLU A 136 -12.69 -16.12 -5.81
C GLU A 136 -11.57 -15.52 -4.94
N ARG A 137 -11.48 -14.19 -4.87
CA ARG A 137 -10.48 -13.43 -4.08
C ARG A 137 -11.07 -12.70 -2.86
N LYS A 138 -12.39 -12.72 -2.68
CA LYS A 138 -13.06 -12.13 -1.51
C LYS A 138 -12.56 -12.77 -0.22
N GLY A 139 -12.21 -11.95 0.77
CA GLY A 139 -11.65 -12.37 2.05
C GLY A 139 -10.25 -12.98 1.97
N ARG A 140 -9.55 -12.81 0.84
CA ARG A 140 -8.19 -13.31 0.62
C ARG A 140 -7.25 -12.16 0.26
N ILE A 141 -5.99 -12.35 0.60
CA ILE A 141 -4.88 -11.45 0.29
C ILE A 141 -3.80 -12.29 -0.40
N VAL A 142 -3.42 -11.92 -1.61
CA VAL A 142 -2.34 -12.57 -2.36
C VAL A 142 -1.01 -12.00 -1.88
N LEU A 143 -0.11 -12.86 -1.38
CA LEU A 143 1.23 -12.44 -1.00
C LEU A 143 2.20 -12.93 -2.07
N VAL A 144 3.07 -12.05 -2.56
CA VAL A 144 4.09 -12.43 -3.55
C VAL A 144 5.46 -12.02 -3.04
N ASN A 145 6.37 -12.97 -2.91
CA ASN A 145 7.76 -12.74 -2.56
C ASN A 145 8.62 -12.60 -3.83
N ALA A 146 8.70 -11.40 -4.38
CA ALA A 146 9.54 -11.09 -5.53
C ALA A 146 10.98 -10.68 -5.15
N SER A 147 11.41 -10.86 -3.90
CA SER A 147 12.73 -10.39 -3.44
C SER A 147 13.91 -10.96 -4.23
N GLY A 148 13.77 -12.17 -4.79
CA GLY A 148 14.78 -12.82 -5.64
C GLY A 148 14.67 -12.49 -7.14
N GLU A 149 13.67 -11.72 -7.56
CA GLU A 149 13.36 -11.44 -8.95
C GLU A 149 14.08 -10.18 -9.44
N PHE A 150 15.41 -10.24 -9.51
CA PHE A 150 16.23 -9.12 -9.98
C PHE A 150 17.51 -9.56 -10.68
N GLN A 151 18.07 -8.63 -11.45
CA GLN A 151 19.45 -8.68 -11.91
C GLN A 151 20.25 -7.55 -11.28
N LYS A 152 21.53 -7.82 -11.01
CA LYS A 152 22.45 -6.82 -10.47
C LYS A 152 22.78 -5.80 -11.55
N GLY A 153 22.33 -4.56 -11.36
CA GLY A 153 22.88 -3.41 -12.08
C GLY A 153 23.92 -2.68 -11.22
N ARG A 154 24.57 -1.69 -11.82
CA ARG A 154 25.47 -0.77 -11.12
C ARG A 154 24.95 0.66 -11.33
N PRO A 155 24.61 1.42 -10.27
CA PRO A 155 24.73 1.09 -8.84
C PRO A 155 23.50 0.35 -8.24
N LYS A 156 22.44 0.09 -9.00
CA LYS A 156 21.15 -0.42 -8.49
C LYS A 156 20.75 -1.73 -9.15
N ASN A 157 20.03 -2.57 -8.40
CA ASN A 157 19.35 -3.74 -8.95
C ASN A 157 18.24 -3.27 -9.90
N PHE A 158 17.84 -4.13 -10.82
CA PHE A 158 16.67 -3.91 -11.67
C PHE A 158 15.89 -5.21 -11.84
N ILE A 159 14.60 -5.11 -12.15
CA ILE A 159 13.73 -6.26 -12.42
C ILE A 159 13.65 -6.40 -13.95
N PRO A 160 14.17 -7.48 -14.54
CA PRO A 160 14.02 -7.73 -15.98
C PRO A 160 12.55 -7.92 -16.39
N ASP A 161 12.21 -7.65 -17.64
CA ASP A 161 10.83 -7.78 -18.15
C ASP A 161 10.24 -9.18 -17.95
N GLU A 162 11.07 -10.22 -18.07
CA GLU A 162 10.67 -11.62 -17.80
C GLU A 162 10.26 -11.83 -16.33
N SER A 163 10.99 -11.23 -15.39
CA SER A 163 10.67 -11.27 -13.96
C SER A 163 9.42 -10.44 -13.66
N ILE A 164 9.25 -9.26 -14.28
CA ILE A 164 8.02 -8.48 -14.16
C ILE A 164 6.82 -9.31 -14.59
N LYS A 165 6.92 -9.98 -15.74
CA LYS A 165 5.87 -10.86 -16.25
C LYS A 165 5.60 -12.03 -15.29
N LYS A 166 6.64 -12.69 -14.79
CA LYS A 166 6.51 -13.77 -13.81
C LYS A 166 5.77 -13.33 -12.54
N ILE A 167 6.13 -12.18 -11.98
CA ILE A 167 5.49 -11.61 -10.78
C ILE A 167 4.02 -11.30 -11.06
N ALA A 168 3.73 -10.65 -12.19
CA ALA A 168 2.36 -10.29 -12.59
C ALA A 168 1.50 -11.54 -12.81
N ASP A 169 2.01 -12.52 -13.56
CA ASP A 169 1.31 -13.78 -13.83
C ASP A 169 1.01 -14.53 -12.51
N ALA A 170 1.96 -14.57 -11.59
CA ALA A 170 1.77 -15.22 -10.29
C ALA A 170 0.73 -14.50 -9.41
N PHE A 171 0.78 -13.16 -9.37
CA PHE A 171 -0.24 -12.36 -8.68
C PHE A 171 -1.64 -12.59 -9.28
N HIS A 172 -1.75 -12.65 -10.61
CA HIS A 172 -3.01 -12.90 -11.33
C HIS A 172 -3.50 -14.35 -11.19
N ALA A 173 -2.60 -15.33 -11.14
CA ALA A 173 -2.97 -16.71 -10.92
C ALA A 173 -3.47 -16.96 -9.50
N SER A 174 -2.88 -16.28 -8.49
CA SER A 174 -3.18 -16.49 -7.06
C SER A 174 -3.12 -17.95 -6.65
N LYS A 175 -2.20 -18.70 -7.25
CA LYS A 175 -1.93 -20.11 -6.94
C LYS A 175 -0.67 -20.17 -6.10
N ASP A 176 -0.69 -20.99 -5.06
CA ASP A 176 0.46 -21.23 -4.20
C ASP A 176 1.65 -21.71 -5.05
N ILE A 177 2.78 -21.02 -4.90
CA ILE A 177 4.05 -21.37 -5.54
C ILE A 177 5.08 -21.32 -4.42
N GLU A 178 5.71 -22.45 -4.12
CA GLU A 178 6.57 -22.56 -2.95
C GLU A 178 7.61 -21.42 -2.88
N ARG A 179 7.65 -20.70 -1.75
CA ARG A 179 8.52 -19.55 -1.47
C ARG A 179 8.30 -18.31 -2.34
N PHE A 180 7.27 -18.30 -3.18
CA PHE A 180 6.95 -17.21 -4.10
C PHE A 180 5.55 -16.64 -3.91
N VAL A 181 4.51 -17.49 -3.90
CA VAL A 181 3.10 -17.10 -3.63
C VAL A 181 2.56 -17.92 -2.47
#